data_AF-A0A931YDL7-F1
#
_entry.id   AF-A0A931YDL7-F1
#
_cell.length_a   1.000
_cell.length_b   1.000
_cell.length_c   1.000
_cell.angle_alpha   90.00
_cell.angle_beta   90.00
_cell.angle_gamma   90.00
#
_symmetry.space_group_name_H-M   'P 1'
#
loop_
_entity.id
_entity.type
_entity.pdbx_description
1 polymer ?
#
loop_
_entity_poly.entity_id
_entity_poly.type
_entity_poly.pdbx_seq_one_letter_code
_entity_poly.pdbx_strand_id
1 'polypeptide(L)'
;MGIKLSQAGVIDEIKFKELMASRGEFDETAQKMLYGADNKKIAVTPDNANTMLNFFWALGLGNKNEILEQGPISQYGQTNQFASTGGWTLARGDVMDHYSMHPLIDLTPEQQKLVEEVSKNIYRPCCNNPTHFPDCNHGMAMLGLLELMASQGASREIMYQTALKVNAYWFPDQYLTIAKFLKSKNIDWNETSPEKILAKEFSSGSGYQWVSEQVVQPEESEPKGGCAV
;
A
#
# COMPACT_ATOMS: atom_id res chain seq x y z
N MET A 1 -15.45 0.65 -10.22
CA MET A 1 -14.23 1.47 -10.30
C MET A 1 -13.40 1.12 -11.52
N GLY A 2 -13.09 -0.15 -11.82
CA GLY A 2 -12.31 -0.53 -13.02
C GLY A 2 -12.86 0.02 -14.34
N ILE A 3 -14.18 0.02 -14.53
CA ILE A 3 -14.82 0.67 -15.69
C ILE A 3 -14.45 2.17 -15.78
N LYS A 4 -14.53 2.91 -14.66
CA LYS A 4 -14.18 4.35 -14.63
C LYS A 4 -12.71 4.58 -14.97
N LEU A 5 -11.81 3.77 -14.40
CA LEU A 5 -10.37 3.83 -14.67
C LEU A 5 -10.04 3.54 -16.14
N SER A 6 -10.77 2.60 -16.73
CA SER A 6 -10.58 2.20 -18.13
C SER A 6 -11.13 3.25 -19.10
N GLN A 7 -12.29 3.82 -18.79
CA GLN A 7 -12.86 4.94 -19.54
C GLN A 7 -11.99 6.19 -19.49
N ALA A 8 -11.41 6.49 -18.33
CA ALA A 8 -10.49 7.61 -18.12
C ALA A 8 -9.11 7.42 -18.79
N GLY A 9 -8.79 6.20 -19.26
CA GLY A 9 -7.49 5.89 -19.88
C GLY A 9 -6.37 5.57 -18.89
N VAL A 10 -6.62 5.68 -17.58
CA VAL A 10 -5.66 5.31 -16.53
C VAL A 10 -5.30 3.82 -16.62
N ILE A 11 -6.29 3.00 -17.00
CA ILE A 11 -6.12 1.59 -17.37
C ILE A 11 -6.42 1.43 -18.86
N ASP A 12 -5.47 0.87 -19.60
CA ASP A 12 -5.68 0.24 -20.89
C ASP A 12 -6.10 -1.22 -20.64
N GLU A 13 -7.36 -1.55 -20.93
CA GLU A 13 -7.94 -2.86 -20.62
C GLU A 13 -7.18 -4.02 -21.26
N ILE A 14 -6.64 -3.81 -22.47
CA ILE A 14 -5.90 -4.84 -23.21
C ILE A 14 -4.57 -5.07 -22.51
N LYS A 15 -3.77 -4.01 -22.30
CA LYS A 15 -2.47 -4.13 -21.62
C LYS A 15 -2.62 -4.71 -20.21
N PHE A 16 -3.63 -4.26 -19.48
CA PHE A 16 -3.88 -4.73 -18.12
C PHE A 16 -4.22 -6.22 -18.13
N LYS A 17 -5.17 -6.65 -18.97
CA LYS A 17 -5.52 -8.07 -19.11
C LYS A 17 -4.31 -8.92 -19.50
N GLU A 18 -3.51 -8.48 -20.48
CA GLU A 18 -2.32 -9.21 -20.93
C GLU A 18 -1.30 -9.37 -19.80
N LEU A 19 -1.01 -8.29 -19.05
CA LEU A 19 -0.09 -8.35 -17.91
C LEU A 19 -0.60 -9.33 -16.86
N MET A 20 -1.85 -9.17 -16.43
CA MET A 20 -2.44 -10.00 -15.38
C MET A 20 -2.49 -11.47 -15.81
N ALA A 21 -2.87 -11.76 -17.06
CA ALA A 21 -2.94 -13.12 -17.58
C ALA A 21 -1.55 -13.77 -17.68
N SER A 22 -0.52 -13.01 -18.07
CA SER A 22 0.87 -13.51 -18.14
C SER A 22 1.42 -13.96 -16.78
N ARG A 23 0.87 -13.43 -15.69
CA ARG A 23 1.24 -13.77 -14.30
C ARG A 23 0.33 -14.82 -13.66
N GLY A 24 -0.72 -15.27 -14.37
CA GLY A 24 -1.75 -16.13 -13.79
C GLY A 24 -2.69 -15.39 -12.82
N GLU A 25 -2.72 -14.06 -12.85
CA GLU A 25 -3.43 -13.20 -11.90
C GLU A 25 -4.76 -12.65 -12.48
N PHE A 26 -5.16 -13.08 -13.70
CA PHE A 26 -6.41 -12.66 -14.34
C PHE A 26 -7.59 -13.61 -14.02
N ASP A 27 -7.83 -13.81 -12.74
CA ASP A 27 -8.90 -14.64 -12.19
C ASP A 27 -10.30 -13.97 -12.29
N GLU A 28 -11.32 -14.60 -11.72
CA GLU A 28 -12.67 -14.03 -11.65
C GLU A 28 -12.70 -12.69 -10.90
N THR A 29 -11.85 -12.54 -9.87
CA THR A 29 -11.74 -11.28 -9.12
C THR A 29 -11.21 -10.16 -10.01
N ALA A 30 -10.14 -10.40 -10.76
CA ALA A 30 -9.57 -9.43 -11.68
C ALA A 30 -10.56 -9.02 -12.78
N GLN A 31 -11.26 -10.00 -13.38
CA GLN A 31 -12.30 -9.75 -14.38
C GLN A 31 -13.45 -8.91 -13.81
N LYS A 32 -13.91 -9.25 -12.60
CA LYS A 32 -14.95 -8.50 -11.92
C LYS A 32 -14.50 -7.09 -11.56
N MET A 33 -13.25 -6.92 -11.11
CA MET A 33 -12.68 -5.60 -10.82
C MET A 33 -12.61 -4.72 -12.07
N LEU A 34 -12.18 -5.30 -13.21
CA LEU A 34 -12.01 -4.57 -14.47
C LEU A 34 -13.35 -4.23 -15.13
N TYR A 35 -14.23 -5.22 -15.30
CA TYR A 35 -15.45 -5.12 -16.11
C TYR A 35 -16.75 -5.02 -15.32
N GLY A 36 -16.73 -5.31 -14.02
CA GLY A 36 -17.94 -5.35 -13.20
C GLY A 36 -18.50 -3.95 -12.88
N ALA A 37 -19.81 -3.78 -13.08
CA ALA A 37 -20.53 -2.56 -12.74
C ALA A 37 -20.94 -2.46 -11.25
N ASP A 38 -21.00 -3.60 -10.53
CA ASP A 38 -21.63 -3.69 -9.21
C ASP A 38 -20.76 -4.47 -8.19
N ASN A 39 -19.58 -3.92 -7.92
CA ASN A 39 -18.55 -4.53 -7.08
C ASN A 39 -18.73 -4.21 -5.59
N LYS A 40 -19.91 -4.52 -5.03
CA LYS A 40 -20.31 -4.06 -3.68
C LYS A 40 -19.40 -4.52 -2.54
N LYS A 41 -18.77 -5.69 -2.66
CA LYS A 41 -17.77 -6.19 -1.70
C LYS A 41 -16.73 -7.02 -2.45
N ILE A 42 -15.47 -6.59 -2.41
CA ILE A 42 -14.32 -7.33 -2.93
C ILE A 42 -13.35 -7.46 -1.77
N ALA A 43 -13.06 -8.71 -1.40
CA ALA A 43 -12.11 -9.00 -0.34
C ALA A 43 -10.69 -8.93 -0.90
N VAL A 44 -9.79 -8.26 -0.16
CA VAL A 44 -8.35 -8.38 -0.39
C VAL A 44 -7.88 -9.61 0.38
N THR A 45 -7.20 -10.51 -0.32
CA THR A 45 -6.69 -11.79 0.17
C THR A 45 -5.23 -11.94 -0.25
N PRO A 46 -4.48 -12.88 0.34
CA PRO A 46 -3.13 -13.19 -0.15
C PRO A 46 -3.11 -13.55 -1.64
N ASP A 47 -4.10 -14.32 -2.11
CA ASP A 47 -4.15 -14.82 -3.48
C ASP A 47 -4.37 -13.73 -4.54
N ASN A 48 -5.07 -12.64 -4.18
CA ASN A 48 -5.35 -11.53 -5.09
C ASN A 48 -4.57 -10.25 -4.77
N ALA A 49 -3.59 -10.30 -3.87
CA ALA A 49 -2.90 -9.12 -3.35
C ALA A 49 -2.23 -8.29 -4.46
N ASN A 50 -1.62 -8.96 -5.45
CA ASN A 50 -0.98 -8.31 -6.60
C ASN A 50 -2.00 -7.70 -7.57
N THR A 51 -3.11 -8.39 -7.83
CA THR A 51 -4.23 -7.85 -8.61
C THR A 51 -4.76 -6.57 -7.98
N MET A 52 -5.03 -6.63 -6.67
CA MET A 52 -5.53 -5.48 -5.91
C MET A 52 -4.52 -4.34 -5.87
N LEU A 53 -3.22 -4.64 -5.76
CA LEU A 53 -2.15 -3.63 -5.85
C LEU A 53 -2.24 -2.84 -7.15
N ASN A 54 -2.34 -3.51 -8.31
CA ASN A 54 -2.36 -2.82 -9.59
C ASN A 54 -3.64 -1.97 -9.78
N PHE A 55 -4.79 -2.45 -9.29
CA PHE A 55 -6.02 -1.65 -9.32
C PHE A 55 -5.95 -0.41 -8.43
N PHE A 56 -5.46 -0.57 -7.20
CA PHE A 56 -5.32 0.56 -6.29
C PHE A 56 -4.22 1.52 -6.74
N TRP A 57 -3.16 1.03 -7.37
CA TRP A 57 -2.13 1.87 -7.98
C TRP A 57 -2.73 2.75 -9.07
N ALA A 58 -3.47 2.15 -10.02
CA ALA A 58 -4.20 2.91 -11.03
C ALA A 58 -5.12 3.96 -10.39
N LEU A 59 -5.86 3.58 -9.35
CA LEU A 59 -6.77 4.48 -8.65
C LEU A 59 -6.04 5.66 -8.01
N GLY A 60 -5.02 5.41 -7.19
CA GLY A 60 -4.26 6.47 -6.54
C GLY A 60 -3.54 7.37 -7.53
N LEU A 61 -3.05 6.82 -8.65
CA LEU A 61 -2.39 7.61 -9.70
C LEU A 61 -3.38 8.52 -10.44
N GLY A 62 -4.53 7.96 -10.82
CA GLY A 62 -5.49 8.61 -11.70
C GLY A 62 -6.43 9.57 -10.96
N ASN A 63 -6.73 9.28 -9.70
CA ASN A 63 -7.67 10.08 -8.92
C ASN A 63 -7.05 11.45 -8.59
N LYS A 64 -7.80 12.51 -8.85
CA LYS A 64 -7.42 13.87 -8.50
C LYS A 64 -7.32 14.01 -6.98
N ASN A 65 -6.14 14.33 -6.47
CA ASN A 65 -5.92 14.50 -5.03
C ASN A 65 -4.85 15.57 -4.72
N GLU A 66 -5.13 16.43 -3.73
CA GLU A 66 -4.18 17.46 -3.28
C GLU A 66 -2.87 16.91 -2.70
N ILE A 67 -2.84 15.66 -2.20
CA ILE A 67 -1.61 15.00 -1.74
C ILE A 67 -0.62 14.85 -2.91
N LEU A 68 -1.11 14.63 -4.12
CA LEU A 68 -0.28 14.50 -5.32
C LEU A 68 0.07 15.85 -5.96
N GLU A 69 -0.80 16.84 -5.84
CA GLU A 69 -0.62 18.18 -6.43
C GLU A 69 0.22 19.10 -5.55
N GLN A 70 0.02 19.05 -4.23
CA GLN A 70 0.54 20.00 -3.25
C GLN A 70 1.41 19.33 -2.18
N GLY A 71 1.31 18.00 -2.06
CA GLY A 71 2.05 17.24 -1.07
C GLY A 71 3.54 17.07 -1.41
N PRO A 72 4.28 16.37 -0.55
CA PRO A 72 5.74 16.24 -0.62
C PRO A 72 6.29 15.74 -1.96
N ILE A 73 5.53 14.91 -2.68
CA ILE A 73 5.98 14.37 -3.98
C ILE A 73 6.07 15.46 -5.07
N SER A 74 5.20 16.48 -5.05
CA SER A 74 5.20 17.55 -6.06
C SER A 74 6.38 18.52 -5.86
N GLN A 75 6.89 18.63 -4.63
CA GLN A 75 8.04 19.47 -4.30
C GLN A 75 9.36 18.94 -4.89
N TYR A 76 9.41 17.68 -5.34
CA TYR A 76 10.61 17.06 -5.91
C TYR A 76 10.87 17.43 -7.38
N GLY A 77 9.87 17.98 -8.09
CA GLY A 77 9.99 18.51 -9.46
C GLY A 77 10.16 17.48 -10.60
N GLN A 78 10.46 16.22 -10.30
CA GLN A 78 10.64 15.13 -11.27
C GLN A 78 9.59 14.02 -11.10
N THR A 79 8.33 14.42 -10.99
CA THR A 79 7.22 13.50 -10.65
C THR A 79 7.06 12.34 -11.63
N ASN A 80 7.52 12.46 -12.88
CA ASN A 80 7.47 11.39 -13.89
C ASN A 80 8.54 10.30 -13.73
N GLN A 81 9.54 10.49 -12.86
CA GLN A 81 10.65 9.54 -12.67
C GLN A 81 10.46 8.59 -11.48
N PHE A 82 9.40 8.79 -10.69
CA PHE A 82 9.10 7.91 -9.57
C PHE A 82 8.62 6.53 -10.06
N ALA A 83 8.88 5.50 -9.25
CA ALA A 83 8.39 4.15 -9.57
C ALA A 83 6.85 4.10 -9.62
N SER A 84 6.16 4.95 -8.88
CA SER A 84 4.70 5.10 -8.92
C SER A 84 4.17 5.72 -10.21
N THR A 85 4.97 6.45 -10.99
CA THR A 85 4.52 7.13 -12.21
C THR A 85 5.19 6.52 -13.43
N GLY A 86 6.51 6.66 -13.57
CA GLY A 86 7.28 6.09 -14.68
C GLY A 86 7.21 4.56 -14.76
N GLY A 87 6.91 3.89 -13.64
CA GLY A 87 6.65 2.45 -13.61
C GLY A 87 5.26 2.03 -14.09
N TRP A 88 4.31 2.95 -14.23
CA TRP A 88 2.94 2.67 -14.67
C TRP A 88 2.83 2.75 -16.20
N THR A 89 3.03 1.62 -16.88
CA THR A 89 2.99 1.52 -18.34
C THR A 89 1.64 1.06 -18.90
N LEU A 90 0.64 0.90 -18.02
CA LEU A 90 -0.68 0.36 -18.32
C LEU A 90 -1.69 1.45 -18.69
N ALA A 91 -1.27 2.71 -18.78
CA ALA A 91 -2.09 3.81 -19.27
C ALA A 91 -2.26 3.81 -20.79
N ARG A 92 -3.33 4.47 -21.25
CA ARG A 92 -3.56 4.81 -22.65
C ARG A 92 -3.02 6.21 -22.94
N GLY A 93 -1.83 6.28 -23.53
CA GLY A 93 -1.12 7.55 -23.73
C GLY A 93 0.00 7.73 -22.70
N ASP A 94 0.37 8.98 -22.42
CA ASP A 94 1.34 9.30 -21.38
C ASP A 94 0.69 9.16 -19.99
N VAL A 95 1.41 8.56 -19.05
CA VAL A 95 0.94 8.43 -17.66
C VAL A 95 0.72 9.79 -17.00
N MET A 96 1.51 10.80 -17.36
CA MET A 96 1.40 12.13 -16.79
C MET A 96 0.16 12.89 -17.26
N ASP A 97 -0.49 12.46 -18.35
CA ASP A 97 -1.81 12.96 -18.76
C ASP A 97 -2.94 12.45 -17.84
N HIS A 98 -2.62 11.52 -16.93
CA HIS A 98 -3.56 10.92 -16.00
C HIS A 98 -3.23 11.15 -14.53
N TYR A 99 -1.98 11.54 -14.22
CA TYR A 99 -1.52 11.79 -12.85
C TYR A 99 -2.35 12.88 -12.17
N SER A 100 -3.08 12.51 -11.10
CA SER A 100 -3.96 13.40 -10.33
C SER A 100 -4.96 14.18 -11.19
N MET A 101 -5.42 13.60 -12.30
CA MET A 101 -6.21 14.34 -13.30
C MET A 101 -7.72 14.11 -13.18
N HIS A 102 -8.14 12.90 -12.80
CA HIS A 102 -9.52 12.47 -12.97
C HIS A 102 -10.31 12.54 -11.65
N PRO A 103 -11.49 13.16 -11.59
CA PRO A 103 -12.32 13.19 -10.40
C PRO A 103 -13.07 11.84 -10.22
N LEU A 104 -12.32 10.76 -9.95
CA LEU A 104 -12.88 9.41 -9.84
C LEU A 104 -13.63 9.21 -8.51
N ILE A 105 -13.12 9.83 -7.46
CA ILE A 105 -13.63 9.88 -6.10
C ILE A 105 -13.74 11.35 -5.68
N ASP A 106 -14.90 11.72 -5.16
CA ASP A 106 -15.14 13.05 -4.60
C ASP A 106 -15.11 12.94 -3.06
N LEU A 107 -14.06 13.49 -2.44
CA LEU A 107 -13.87 13.46 -0.99
C LEU A 107 -14.36 14.76 -0.38
N THR A 108 -15.12 14.69 0.71
CA THR A 108 -15.40 15.89 1.52
C THR A 108 -14.11 16.41 2.17
N PRO A 109 -14.06 17.68 2.61
CA PRO A 109 -12.90 18.22 3.31
C PRO A 109 -12.47 17.37 4.53
N GLU A 110 -13.43 16.81 5.26
CA GLU A 110 -13.17 15.93 6.41
C GLU A 110 -12.57 14.59 5.99
N GLN A 111 -13.09 14.00 4.90
CA GLN A 111 -12.56 12.76 4.34
C GLN A 111 -11.14 12.95 3.79
N GLN A 112 -10.90 14.03 3.06
CA GLN A 112 -9.58 14.39 2.54
C GLN A 112 -8.57 14.58 3.68
N LYS A 113 -8.95 15.35 4.72
CA LYS A 113 -8.12 15.53 5.91
C LYS A 113 -7.79 14.20 6.60
N LEU A 114 -8.76 13.28 6.69
CA LEU A 114 -8.52 11.95 7.25
C LEU A 114 -7.50 11.14 6.42
N VAL A 115 -7.61 11.16 5.08
CA VAL A 115 -6.64 10.52 4.18
C VAL A 115 -5.24 11.12 4.39
N GLU A 116 -5.14 12.44 4.47
CA GLU A 116 -3.87 13.14 4.70
C GLU A 116 -3.23 12.74 6.05
N GLU A 117 -4.00 12.74 7.12
CA GLU A 117 -3.53 12.36 8.47
C GLU A 117 -3.06 10.91 8.52
N VAL A 118 -3.85 9.98 7.98
CA VAL A 118 -3.55 8.54 8.02
C VAL A 118 -2.36 8.20 7.12
N SER A 119 -2.31 8.76 5.90
CA SER A 119 -1.24 8.48 4.93
C SER A 119 0.15 8.90 5.41
N LYS A 120 0.26 9.89 6.31
CA LYS A 120 1.53 10.34 6.91
C LYS A 120 2.18 9.32 7.83
N ASN A 121 1.40 8.39 8.39
CA ASN A 121 1.88 7.40 9.34
C ASN A 121 1.95 5.96 8.78
N ILE A 122 1.53 5.74 7.53
CA ILE A 122 1.60 4.41 6.92
C ILE A 122 2.88 4.26 6.11
N TYR A 123 3.82 3.48 6.63
CA TYR A 123 5.07 3.10 5.97
C TYR A 123 4.99 1.68 5.39
N ARG A 124 5.96 1.33 4.55
CA ARG A 124 6.16 -0.04 4.05
C ARG A 124 7.65 -0.41 4.10
N PRO A 125 7.97 -1.69 4.40
CA PRO A 125 9.29 -2.15 4.85
C PRO A 125 10.32 -2.25 3.70
N CYS A 126 10.31 -1.27 2.80
CA CYS A 126 11.18 -1.16 1.63
C CYS A 126 11.81 0.23 1.49
N CYS A 127 11.22 1.30 2.05
CA CYS A 127 11.76 2.66 2.00
C CYS A 127 11.34 3.50 3.21
N ASN A 128 11.91 4.69 3.37
CA ASN A 128 11.63 5.59 4.49
C ASN A 128 10.53 6.62 4.19
N ASN A 129 9.83 6.45 3.08
CA ASN A 129 8.78 7.37 2.65
C ASN A 129 7.41 6.84 3.08
N PRO A 130 6.58 7.65 3.77
CA PRO A 130 5.23 7.27 4.11
C PRO A 130 4.34 7.25 2.86
N THR A 131 3.10 6.79 3.01
CA THR A 131 2.09 6.80 1.93
C THR A 131 1.79 8.21 1.44
N HIS A 132 1.93 9.22 2.31
CA HIS A 132 1.85 10.64 1.96
C HIS A 132 2.98 11.13 1.00
N PHE A 133 4.02 10.32 0.77
CA PHE A 133 4.97 10.47 -0.34
C PHE A 133 4.88 9.21 -1.22
N PRO A 134 3.89 9.11 -2.12
CA PRO A 134 3.58 7.89 -2.87
C PRO A 134 4.50 7.70 -4.08
N ASP A 135 5.78 7.49 -3.84
CA ASP A 135 6.86 7.38 -4.84
C ASP A 135 7.02 6.00 -5.50
N CYS A 136 6.40 4.99 -4.91
CA CYS A 136 6.39 3.61 -5.42
C CYS A 136 4.97 3.13 -5.67
N ASN A 137 4.86 2.04 -6.43
CA ASN A 137 3.59 1.36 -6.70
C ASN A 137 2.80 1.05 -5.41
N HIS A 138 3.45 0.55 -4.35
CA HIS A 138 2.81 0.30 -3.05
C HIS A 138 2.32 1.59 -2.37
N GLY A 139 3.02 2.70 -2.56
CA GLY A 139 2.63 4.03 -2.08
C GLY A 139 1.39 4.55 -2.74
N MET A 140 1.42 4.56 -4.05
CA MET A 140 0.29 5.00 -4.83
C MET A 140 -0.91 4.09 -4.63
N ALA A 141 -0.69 2.77 -4.53
CA ALA A 141 -1.75 1.81 -4.22
C ALA A 141 -2.35 2.02 -2.83
N MET A 142 -1.54 2.21 -1.80
CA MET A 142 -2.06 2.48 -0.46
C MET A 142 -2.84 3.80 -0.45
N LEU A 143 -2.37 4.85 -1.14
CA LEU A 143 -3.11 6.11 -1.26
C LEU A 143 -4.49 5.86 -1.91
N GLY A 144 -4.54 5.19 -3.06
CA GLY A 144 -5.81 4.88 -3.74
C GLY A 144 -6.78 4.06 -2.90
N LEU A 145 -6.26 3.13 -2.08
CA LEU A 145 -7.08 2.39 -1.12
C LEU A 145 -7.65 3.31 -0.04
N LEU A 146 -6.85 4.20 0.55
CA LEU A 146 -7.29 5.13 1.60
C LEU A 146 -8.35 6.11 1.09
N GLU A 147 -8.18 6.63 -0.13
CA GLU A 147 -9.17 7.49 -0.79
C GLU A 147 -10.51 6.75 -0.97
N LEU A 148 -10.46 5.51 -1.48
CA LEU A 148 -11.65 4.69 -1.65
C LEU A 148 -12.35 4.42 -0.31
N MET A 149 -11.59 4.08 0.72
CA MET A 149 -12.13 3.82 2.06
C MET A 149 -12.77 5.07 2.68
N ALA A 150 -12.09 6.23 2.57
CA ALA A 150 -12.61 7.49 3.10
C ALA A 150 -13.92 7.87 2.40
N SER A 151 -14.01 7.72 1.08
CA SER A 151 -15.25 7.97 0.31
C SER A 151 -16.42 7.08 0.73
N GLN A 152 -16.13 5.91 1.29
CA GLN A 152 -17.11 4.96 1.82
C GLN A 152 -17.45 5.20 3.30
N GLY A 153 -16.88 6.24 3.92
CA GLY A 153 -17.12 6.58 5.32
C GLY A 153 -16.37 5.69 6.32
N ALA A 154 -15.27 5.06 5.91
CA ALA A 154 -14.43 4.30 6.83
C ALA A 154 -13.86 5.22 7.94
N SER A 155 -13.83 4.72 9.18
CA SER A 155 -13.17 5.42 10.28
C SER A 155 -11.65 5.28 10.20
N ARG A 156 -10.93 6.13 10.93
CA ARG A 156 -9.48 6.09 11.09
C ARG A 156 -9.00 4.69 11.50
N GLU A 157 -9.67 4.08 12.47
CA GLU A 157 -9.33 2.77 13.03
C GLU A 157 -9.45 1.69 11.95
N ILE A 158 -10.53 1.73 11.15
CA ILE A 158 -10.76 0.78 10.06
C ILE A 158 -9.72 0.97 8.94
N MET A 159 -9.33 2.21 8.64
CA MET A 159 -8.26 2.50 7.68
C MET A 159 -6.93 1.89 8.11
N TYR A 160 -6.49 2.11 9.35
CA TYR A 160 -5.24 1.50 9.83
C TYR A 160 -5.30 -0.03 9.91
N GLN A 161 -6.41 -0.62 10.37
CA GLN A 161 -6.58 -2.07 10.39
C GLN A 161 -6.49 -2.68 8.98
N THR A 162 -7.12 -2.03 8.01
CA THR A 162 -7.12 -2.49 6.62
C THR A 162 -5.75 -2.30 5.99
N ALA A 163 -5.12 -1.14 6.19
CA ALA A 163 -3.77 -0.87 5.71
C ALA A 163 -2.75 -1.88 6.24
N LEU A 164 -2.84 -2.25 7.52
CA LEU A 164 -1.97 -3.27 8.11
C LEU A 164 -2.14 -4.63 7.44
N LYS A 165 -3.39 -5.07 7.23
CA LYS A 165 -3.67 -6.34 6.55
C LYS A 165 -3.15 -6.33 5.12
N VAL A 166 -3.41 -5.26 4.37
CA VAL A 166 -3.00 -5.13 2.97
C VAL A 166 -1.48 -5.09 2.84
N ASN A 167 -0.80 -4.30 3.68
CA ASN A 167 0.67 -4.31 3.72
C ASN A 167 1.23 -5.68 4.11
N ALA A 168 0.60 -6.40 5.05
CA ALA A 168 1.03 -7.75 5.42
C ALA A 168 0.86 -8.76 4.26
N TYR A 169 -0.09 -8.56 3.35
CA TYR A 169 -0.20 -9.36 2.14
C TYR A 169 0.81 -8.96 1.06
N TRP A 170 1.17 -7.68 0.97
CA TRP A 170 2.21 -7.22 0.03
C TRP A 170 3.64 -7.53 0.49
N PHE A 171 3.87 -7.64 1.80
CA PHE A 171 5.17 -7.84 2.42
C PHE A 171 5.15 -8.95 3.48
N PRO A 172 4.74 -10.19 3.13
CA PRO A 172 4.45 -11.24 4.12
C PRO A 172 5.64 -11.57 5.01
N ASP A 173 6.83 -11.72 4.44
CA ASP A 173 8.04 -12.08 5.20
C ASP A 173 8.46 -10.96 6.18
N GLN A 174 8.31 -9.71 5.77
CA GLN A 174 8.65 -8.55 6.60
C GLN A 174 7.70 -8.46 7.80
N TYR A 175 6.39 -8.61 7.58
CA TYR A 175 5.42 -8.57 8.68
C TYR A 175 5.50 -9.80 9.60
N LEU A 176 5.85 -10.98 9.07
CA LEU A 176 6.19 -12.14 9.91
C LEU A 176 7.42 -11.88 10.79
N THR A 177 8.41 -11.18 10.27
CA THR A 177 9.61 -10.79 11.04
C THR A 177 9.28 -9.77 12.12
N ILE A 178 8.46 -8.75 11.81
CA ILE A 178 7.97 -7.79 12.82
C ILE A 178 7.17 -8.53 13.91
N ALA A 179 6.33 -9.49 13.56
CA ALA A 179 5.60 -10.29 14.55
C ALA A 179 6.53 -11.11 15.45
N LYS A 180 7.60 -11.71 14.90
CA LYS A 180 8.64 -12.41 15.69
C LYS A 180 9.35 -11.46 16.65
N PHE A 181 9.67 -10.25 16.22
CA PHE A 181 10.28 -9.24 17.06
C PHE A 181 9.38 -8.82 18.23
N LEU A 182 8.11 -8.52 17.98
CA LEU A 182 7.17 -8.16 19.04
C LEU A 182 7.06 -9.30 20.07
N LYS A 183 6.97 -10.54 19.58
CA LYS A 183 6.95 -11.73 20.44
C LYS A 183 8.22 -11.86 21.29
N SER A 184 9.42 -11.63 20.75
CA SER A 184 10.67 -11.69 21.52
C SER A 184 10.78 -10.62 22.60
N LYS A 185 10.01 -9.53 22.48
CA LYS A 185 9.87 -8.48 23.51
C LYS A 185 8.68 -8.71 24.46
N ASN A 186 8.04 -9.89 24.42
CA ASN A 186 6.82 -10.21 25.16
C ASN A 186 5.66 -9.22 24.89
N ILE A 187 5.59 -8.67 23.68
CA ILE A 187 4.50 -7.81 23.23
C ILE A 187 3.58 -8.64 22.34
N ASP A 188 2.29 -8.71 22.68
CA ASP A 188 1.30 -9.38 21.84
C ASP A 188 1.02 -8.53 20.58
N TRP A 189 0.99 -9.20 19.44
CA TRP A 189 0.59 -8.62 18.16
C TRP A 189 -0.81 -7.99 18.23
N ASN A 190 -1.75 -8.67 18.90
CA ASN A 190 -3.15 -8.24 19.01
C ASN A 190 -3.33 -7.06 19.97
N GLU A 191 -2.38 -6.82 20.87
CA GLU A 191 -2.37 -5.67 21.79
C GLU A 191 -1.63 -4.46 21.19
N THR A 192 -0.91 -4.64 20.09
CA THR A 192 -0.22 -3.56 19.41
C THR A 192 -1.14 -2.91 18.39
N SER A 193 -1.36 -1.60 18.50
CA SER A 193 -2.24 -0.89 17.57
C SER A 193 -1.71 -0.96 16.12
N PRO A 194 -2.58 -1.13 15.11
CA PRO A 194 -2.16 -1.13 13.71
C PRO A 194 -1.41 0.13 13.30
N GLU A 195 -1.80 1.28 13.85
CA GLU A 195 -1.11 2.55 13.67
C GLU A 195 0.37 2.49 14.10
N LYS A 196 0.65 1.84 15.24
CA LYS A 196 2.03 1.67 15.73
C LYS A 196 2.84 0.70 14.86
N ILE A 197 2.23 -0.40 14.41
CA ILE A 197 2.92 -1.38 13.55
C ILE A 197 3.25 -0.76 12.19
N LEU A 198 2.34 0.06 11.63
CA LEU A 198 2.51 0.73 10.34
C LEU A 198 3.44 1.95 10.40
N ALA A 199 3.74 2.45 11.59
CA ALA A 199 4.57 3.62 11.80
C ALA A 199 6.03 3.38 11.37
N LYS A 200 6.78 4.48 11.32
CA LYS A 200 8.16 4.51 10.83
C LYS A 200 9.07 3.54 11.57
N GLU A 201 8.88 3.38 12.86
CA GLU A 201 9.72 2.59 13.77
C GLU A 201 9.75 1.11 13.40
N PHE A 202 8.65 0.59 12.83
CA PHE A 202 8.51 -0.83 12.50
C PHE A 202 8.45 -1.06 10.99
N SER A 203 7.65 -0.27 10.28
CA SER A 203 7.33 -0.52 8.88
C SER A 203 8.08 0.39 7.90
N SER A 204 8.95 1.31 8.30
CA SER A 204 9.85 1.96 7.32
C SER A 204 10.99 1.03 6.92
N GLY A 205 11.69 1.33 5.83
CA GLY A 205 12.90 0.59 5.44
C GLY A 205 13.95 0.52 6.55
N SER A 206 14.25 1.66 7.19
CA SER A 206 15.17 1.71 8.34
C SER A 206 14.61 1.06 9.60
N GLY A 207 13.31 1.21 9.86
CA GLY A 207 12.66 0.60 11.02
C GLY A 207 12.64 -0.92 10.93
N TYR A 208 12.24 -1.44 9.76
CA TYR A 208 12.26 -2.86 9.46
C TYR A 208 13.68 -3.45 9.50
N GLN A 209 14.67 -2.73 8.97
CA GLN A 209 16.06 -3.16 9.06
C GLN A 209 16.48 -3.34 10.53
N TRP A 210 16.22 -2.32 11.37
CA TRP A 210 16.51 -2.40 12.80
C TRP A 210 15.78 -3.58 13.46
N VAL A 211 14.48 -3.75 13.19
CA VAL A 211 13.68 -4.89 13.68
C VAL A 211 14.31 -6.23 13.29
N SER A 212 14.73 -6.36 12.03
CA SER A 212 15.30 -7.61 11.50
C SER A 212 16.62 -7.96 12.18
N GLU A 213 17.48 -6.98 12.43
CA GLU A 213 18.74 -7.17 13.17
C GLU A 213 18.49 -7.72 14.59
N GLN A 214 17.40 -7.31 15.24
CA GLN A 214 17.03 -7.78 16.59
C GLN A 214 16.49 -9.22 16.62
N VAL A 215 15.96 -9.73 15.50
CA VAL A 215 15.43 -11.11 15.40
C VAL A 215 16.53 -12.10 14.99
N VAL A 216 17.57 -11.63 14.29
CA VAL A 216 18.69 -12.46 13.82
C VAL A 216 19.73 -12.71 14.92
N GLN A 217 19.78 -11.88 15.97
CA GLN A 217 20.63 -12.19 17.11
C GLN A 217 20.15 -13.47 17.79
N PRO A 218 21.04 -14.45 18.06
CA PRO A 218 20.69 -15.57 18.93
C PRO A 218 20.19 -14.99 20.24
N GLU A 219 19.11 -15.55 20.79
CA GLU A 219 18.87 -15.43 22.24
C GLU A 219 20.22 -15.66 22.91
N GLU A 220 20.68 -14.72 23.74
CA GLU A 220 21.87 -14.92 24.56
C GLU A 220 21.66 -16.24 25.30
N SER A 221 22.25 -17.31 24.76
CA SER A 221 22.32 -18.58 25.43
C SER A 221 23.07 -18.31 26.70
N GLU A 222 22.41 -18.46 27.86
CA GLU A 222 23.06 -18.48 29.15
C GLU A 222 24.37 -19.25 29.02
N PRO A 223 25.51 -18.71 29.49
CA PRO A 223 26.75 -19.45 29.46
C PRO A 223 26.56 -20.65 30.39
N LYS A 224 26.27 -21.82 29.81
CA LYS A 224 26.47 -23.10 30.48
C LYS A 224 27.96 -23.24 30.71
N GLY A 225 28.41 -22.66 31.83
CA GLY A 225 29.73 -22.85 32.40
C GLY A 225 29.92 -24.32 32.72
N GLY A 226 30.41 -25.07 31.73
CA GLY A 226 31.04 -26.36 31.96
C GLY A 226 32.48 -26.10 32.38
N CYS A 227 32.72 -26.11 33.69
CA CYS A 227 34.05 -26.39 34.23
C CYS A 227 34.06 -27.81 34.78
N ALA A 228 35.01 -28.58 34.27
CA ALA A 228 35.31 -29.96 34.64
C ALA A 228 35.86 -30.07 36.06
N VAL A 229 35.47 -31.14 36.77
CA VAL A 229 36.37 -32.06 37.49
C VAL A 229 35.73 -33.45 37.52
#